data_AF-A0A933ZMM5-F1
#
_entry.id   AF-A0A933ZMM5-F1
#
_cell.length_a   1.000
_cell.length_b   1.000
_cell.length_c   1.000
_cell.angle_alpha   90.00
_cell.angle_beta   90.00
_cell.angle_gamma   90.00
#
_symmetry.space_group_name_H-M   'P 1'
#
loop_
_entity.id
_entity.type
_entity.pdbx_description
1 polymer ?
#
loop_
_entity_poly.entity_id
_entity_poly.type
_entity_poly.pdbx_seq_one_letter_code
_entity_poly.pdbx_strand_id
1 'polypeptide(L)'
;MRELAWAVPMALGIVPAMAFRALARGRIYEVEQAPARPVALVLGARLLAPGVPTRLLAHRLEAAQRLLARGAVERLVLTGLAGAPGVDEVGTMRRWLLARGVAEERLVLDGESPRTLVSLERARSALGLSSVAVVTNPFHLPRTLFLARRVGLP
;
A
#
# COMPACT_ATOMS: atom_id res chain seq x y z
N MET A 1 20.67 -32.87 -27.71
CA MET A 1 21.13 -31.89 -26.70
C MET A 1 20.50 -30.50 -26.93
N ARG A 2 19.17 -30.33 -26.80
CA ARG A 2 18.49 -29.03 -26.96
C ARG A 2 17.36 -28.78 -25.94
N GLU A 3 17.28 -29.58 -24.89
CA GLU A 3 16.21 -29.52 -23.87
C GLU A 3 16.60 -28.67 -22.64
N LEU A 4 17.85 -28.22 -22.50
CA LEU A 4 18.33 -27.54 -21.27
C LEU A 4 18.18 -26.01 -21.28
N ALA A 5 17.73 -25.41 -22.37
CA ALA A 5 17.72 -23.94 -22.53
C ALA A 5 16.52 -23.25 -21.84
N TRP A 6 15.46 -23.99 -21.48
CA TRP A 6 14.26 -23.44 -20.82
C TRP A 6 14.28 -23.55 -19.29
N ALA A 7 15.20 -24.32 -18.69
CA ALA A 7 15.29 -24.48 -17.24
C ALA A 7 15.91 -23.25 -16.53
N VAL A 8 16.76 -22.49 -17.23
CA VAL A 8 17.49 -21.34 -16.67
C VAL A 8 16.61 -20.08 -16.49
N PRO A 9 15.70 -19.70 -17.42
CA PRO A 9 14.80 -18.56 -17.23
C PRO A 9 13.76 -18.78 -16.11
N MET A 10 13.34 -20.03 -15.89
CA MET A 10 12.31 -20.35 -14.90
C MET A 10 12.85 -20.29 -13.47
N ALA A 11 14.11 -20.70 -13.25
CA ALA A 11 14.81 -20.55 -11.98
C ALA A 11 14.98 -19.06 -11.58
N LEU A 12 15.19 -18.16 -12.55
CA LEU A 12 15.39 -16.73 -12.30
C LEU A 12 14.12 -16.00 -11.83
N GLY A 13 12.91 -16.51 -12.14
CA GLY A 13 11.64 -15.96 -11.63
C GLY A 13 11.23 -16.53 -10.26
N ILE A 14 11.64 -17.76 -9.96
CA ILE A 14 11.33 -18.46 -8.71
C ILE A 14 12.12 -17.85 -7.54
N VAL A 15 13.40 -17.55 -7.73
CA VAL A 15 14.28 -17.03 -6.65
C VAL A 15 13.83 -15.65 -6.12
N PRO A 16 13.48 -14.64 -6.95
CA PRO A 16 12.93 -13.37 -6.47
C PRO A 16 11.58 -13.53 -5.77
N ALA A 17 10.69 -14.38 -6.28
CA ALA A 17 9.40 -14.65 -5.65
C ALA A 17 9.56 -15.32 -4.27
N MET A 18 10.51 -16.26 -4.15
CA MET A 18 10.88 -16.88 -2.87
C MET A 18 11.53 -15.86 -1.91
N ALA A 19 12.39 -14.97 -2.40
CA ALA A 19 12.99 -13.91 -1.59
C ALA A 19 11.93 -12.92 -1.06
N PHE A 20 10.98 -12.48 -1.90
CA PHE A 20 9.85 -11.65 -1.47
C PHE A 20 9.01 -12.33 -0.40
N ARG A 21 8.68 -13.61 -0.60
CA ARG A 21 7.91 -14.41 0.36
C ARG A 21 8.66 -14.62 1.68
N ALA A 22 9.95 -14.96 1.62
CA ALA A 22 10.78 -15.16 2.80
C ALA A 22 10.89 -13.88 3.63
N LEU A 23 11.07 -12.73 2.96
CA LEU A 23 11.13 -11.44 3.62
C LEU A 23 9.77 -11.08 4.23
N ALA A 24 8.65 -11.37 3.56
CA ALA A 24 7.31 -11.06 4.04
C ALA A 24 6.78 -11.94 5.18
N ARG A 25 7.43 -13.08 5.48
CA ARG A 25 7.02 -13.98 6.56
C ARG A 25 6.91 -13.24 7.90
N GLY A 26 5.79 -13.48 8.60
CA GLY A 26 5.50 -12.85 9.89
C GLY A 26 5.27 -11.33 9.84
N ARG A 27 5.07 -10.73 8.66
CA ARG A 27 4.83 -9.28 8.50
C ARG A 27 3.56 -8.96 7.73
N ILE A 28 2.80 -9.98 7.34
CA ILE A 28 1.49 -9.85 6.71
C ILE A 28 0.45 -10.30 7.72
N TYR A 29 -0.56 -9.47 7.93
CA TYR A 29 -1.58 -9.67 8.93
C TYR A 29 -2.95 -9.48 8.30
N GLU A 30 -3.91 -10.25 8.77
CA GLU A 30 -5.31 -9.85 8.66
C GLU A 30 -5.54 -8.59 9.48
N VAL A 31 -6.54 -7.79 9.08
CA VAL A 31 -6.83 -6.51 9.74
C VAL A 31 -6.96 -6.68 11.24
N GLU A 32 -7.64 -7.73 11.71
CA GLU A 32 -7.89 -7.96 13.14
C GLU A 32 -6.64 -8.38 13.94
N GLN A 33 -5.58 -8.82 13.27
CA GLN A 33 -4.35 -9.31 13.91
C GLN A 33 -3.18 -8.34 13.74
N ALA A 34 -3.35 -7.26 12.97
CA ALA A 34 -2.25 -6.34 12.72
C ALA A 34 -1.77 -5.68 14.02
N PRO A 35 -0.46 -5.54 14.25
CA PRO A 35 0.05 -4.81 15.41
C PRO A 35 -0.27 -3.32 15.31
N ALA A 36 -0.35 -2.65 16.45
CA ALA A 36 -0.55 -1.20 16.49
C ALA A 36 0.64 -0.47 15.84
N ARG A 37 0.34 0.56 15.05
CA ARG A 37 1.31 1.48 14.43
C ARG A 37 0.70 2.88 14.42
N PRO A 38 1.45 3.97 14.66
CA PRO A 38 0.87 5.32 14.64
C PRO A 38 0.19 5.67 13.30
N VAL A 39 0.76 5.19 12.18
CA VAL A 39 0.31 5.52 10.83
C VAL A 39 0.13 4.28 9.98
N ALA A 40 -0.99 4.24 9.23
CA ALA A 40 -1.15 3.37 8.06
C ALA A 40 -0.90 4.14 6.77
N LEU A 41 0.03 3.66 5.94
CA LEU A 41 0.23 4.08 4.56
C LEU A 41 -0.68 3.27 3.64
N VAL A 42 -1.74 3.91 3.12
CA VAL A 42 -2.73 3.30 2.23
C VAL A 42 -2.32 3.53 0.79
N LEU A 43 -1.88 2.47 0.10
CA LEU A 43 -1.44 2.57 -1.28
C LEU A 43 -2.63 2.75 -2.23
N GLY A 44 -2.53 3.73 -3.13
CA GLY A 44 -3.44 3.94 -4.24
C GLY A 44 -3.51 2.77 -5.22
N ALA A 45 -4.56 2.78 -6.02
CA ALA A 45 -4.81 1.85 -7.10
C ALA A 45 -5.69 2.55 -8.14
N ARG A 46 -5.76 1.97 -9.34
CA ARG A 46 -6.54 2.54 -10.45
C ARG A 46 -7.99 2.82 -10.03
N LEU A 47 -8.54 3.88 -10.61
CA LEU A 47 -9.96 4.19 -10.58
C LEU A 47 -10.69 3.45 -11.71
N LEU A 48 -11.96 3.13 -11.47
CA LEU A 48 -12.84 2.55 -12.49
C LEU A 48 -13.34 3.63 -13.46
N ALA A 49 -13.66 4.80 -12.90
CA ALA A 49 -14.08 6.02 -13.57
C ALA A 49 -13.69 7.21 -12.68
N PRO A 50 -13.76 8.47 -13.15
CA PRO A 50 -13.48 9.63 -12.31
C PRO A 50 -14.29 9.59 -10.99
N GLY A 51 -13.59 9.62 -9.85
CA GLY A 51 -14.22 9.56 -8.52
C GLY A 51 -14.72 8.18 -8.08
N VAL A 52 -14.59 7.14 -8.91
CA VAL A 52 -15.08 5.78 -8.61
C VAL A 52 -13.90 4.85 -8.34
N PRO A 53 -13.70 4.38 -7.10
CA PRO A 53 -12.63 3.44 -6.80
C PRO A 53 -12.89 2.08 -7.47
N THR A 54 -11.84 1.39 -7.91
CA THR A 54 -11.94 -0.04 -8.22
C THR A 54 -12.25 -0.84 -6.96
N ARG A 55 -12.72 -2.09 -7.12
CA ARG A 55 -12.89 -3.03 -5.99
C ARG A 55 -11.60 -3.21 -5.19
N LEU A 56 -10.45 -3.24 -5.87
CA LEU A 56 -9.14 -3.34 -5.22
C LEU A 56 -8.85 -2.13 -4.33
N LEU A 57 -9.15 -0.91 -4.80
CA LEU A 57 -8.97 0.30 -4.01
C LEU A 57 -9.97 0.34 -2.84
N ALA A 58 -11.24 0.00 -3.09
CA ALA A 58 -12.26 -0.07 -2.05
C ALA A 58 -11.86 -1.01 -0.90
N HIS A 59 -11.41 -2.24 -1.21
CA HIS A 59 -10.95 -3.18 -0.18
C HIS A 59 -9.78 -2.63 0.66
N ARG A 60 -8.88 -1.83 0.07
CA ARG A 60 -7.79 -1.18 0.83
C ARG A 60 -8.33 -0.12 1.77
N LEU A 61 -9.31 0.67 1.31
CA LEU A 61 -9.93 1.71 2.12
C LEU A 61 -10.78 1.12 3.26
N GLU A 62 -11.49 0.03 3.01
CA GLU A 62 -12.22 -0.73 4.04
C GLU A 62 -11.27 -1.28 5.10
N ALA A 63 -10.14 -1.88 4.68
CA ALA A 63 -9.12 -2.34 5.62
C ALA A 63 -8.51 -1.20 6.44
N ALA A 64 -8.20 -0.07 5.80
CA ALA A 64 -7.67 1.12 6.48
C ALA A 64 -8.67 1.71 7.48
N GLN A 65 -9.95 1.81 7.11
CA GLN A 65 -11.01 2.28 7.99
C GLN A 65 -11.17 1.37 9.21
N ARG A 66 -11.11 0.04 9.03
CA ARG A 66 -11.19 -0.92 10.14
C ARG A 66 -9.97 -0.83 11.07
N LEU A 67 -8.76 -0.66 10.53
CA LEU A 67 -7.56 -0.41 11.34
C LEU A 67 -7.70 0.86 12.20
N LEU A 68 -8.28 1.91 11.62
CA LEU A 68 -8.54 3.17 12.32
C LEU A 68 -9.61 3.00 13.41
N ALA A 69 -10.72 2.34 13.07
CA ALA A 69 -11.88 2.15 13.97
C ALA A 69 -11.52 1.33 15.21
N ARG A 70 -10.66 0.33 15.07
CA ARG A 70 -10.18 -0.49 16.21
C ARG A 70 -9.01 0.12 16.98
N GLY A 71 -8.56 1.33 16.60
CA GLY A 71 -7.44 2.02 17.24
C GLY A 71 -6.06 1.41 16.97
N ALA A 72 -5.93 0.51 15.99
CA ALA A 72 -4.62 -0.05 15.62
C ALA A 72 -3.75 0.96 14.88
N VAL A 73 -4.36 2.01 14.31
CA VAL A 73 -3.64 3.17 13.77
C VAL A 73 -4.30 4.47 14.18
N GLU A 74 -3.49 5.51 14.29
CA GLU A 74 -3.96 6.85 14.62
C GLU A 74 -4.21 7.69 13.37
N ARG A 75 -3.45 7.53 12.29
CA ARG A 75 -3.68 8.31 11.06
C ARG A 75 -3.55 7.44 9.81
N LEU A 76 -4.23 7.87 8.75
CA LEU A 76 -4.12 7.28 7.42
C LEU A 76 -3.37 8.25 6.51
N VAL A 77 -2.27 7.80 5.91
CA VAL A 77 -1.62 8.48 4.79
C VAL A 77 -2.14 7.86 3.50
N LEU A 78 -2.88 8.63 2.71
CA LEU A 78 -3.42 8.24 1.42
C LEU A 78 -2.42 8.65 0.34
N THR A 79 -1.73 7.68 -0.27
CA THR A 79 -0.65 7.93 -1.22
C THR A 79 -1.00 7.39 -2.61
N GLY A 80 -0.79 8.20 -3.64
CA GLY A 80 -1.11 7.85 -5.02
C GLY A 80 -0.94 9.05 -5.96
N LEU A 81 -1.58 8.99 -7.13
CA LEU A 81 -1.71 10.17 -8.00
C LEU A 81 -2.87 11.06 -7.56
N ALA A 82 -2.71 12.36 -7.75
CA ALA A 82 -3.75 13.37 -7.57
C ALA A 82 -3.76 14.34 -8.77
N GLY A 83 -4.79 15.19 -8.84
CA GLY A 83 -4.71 16.46 -9.59
C GLY A 83 -5.35 16.51 -10.98
N ALA A 84 -5.84 15.41 -11.54
CA ALA A 84 -6.64 15.48 -12.78
C ALA A 84 -7.82 14.47 -12.79
N PRO A 85 -8.92 14.78 -13.50
CA PRO A 85 -10.05 13.86 -13.64
C PRO A 85 -9.62 12.50 -14.18
N GLY A 86 -10.11 11.43 -13.55
CA GLY A 86 -9.74 10.05 -13.90
C GLY A 86 -8.39 9.56 -13.33
N VAL A 87 -7.55 10.46 -12.80
CA VAL A 87 -6.27 10.12 -12.14
C VAL A 87 -6.17 10.61 -10.70
N ASP A 88 -7.19 11.33 -10.19
CA ASP A 88 -7.29 11.77 -8.80
C ASP A 88 -7.60 10.61 -7.83
N GLU A 89 -6.65 9.70 -7.66
CA GLU A 89 -6.75 8.56 -6.74
C GLU A 89 -6.87 9.06 -5.30
N VAL A 90 -5.99 9.97 -4.88
CA VAL A 90 -5.93 10.46 -3.49
C VAL A 90 -7.18 11.24 -3.11
N GLY A 91 -7.68 12.14 -3.97
CA GLY A 91 -8.93 12.82 -3.72
C GLY A 91 -10.12 11.86 -3.70
N THR A 92 -10.12 10.81 -4.53
CA THR A 92 -11.14 9.77 -4.50
C THR A 92 -11.11 8.97 -3.19
N MET A 93 -9.93 8.59 -2.71
CA MET A 93 -9.74 7.91 -1.43
C MET A 93 -10.22 8.77 -0.26
N ARG A 94 -9.86 10.08 -0.24
CA ARG A 94 -10.33 11.03 0.78
C ARG A 94 -11.85 11.09 0.79
N ARG A 95 -12.48 11.38 -0.35
CA ARG A 95 -13.95 11.47 -0.46
C ARG A 95 -14.64 10.19 0.00
N TRP A 96 -14.10 9.03 -0.39
CA TRP A 96 -14.65 7.73 -0.02
C TRP A 96 -14.64 7.48 1.49
N LEU A 97 -13.56 7.87 2.18
CA LEU A 97 -13.41 7.71 3.64
C LEU A 97 -14.25 8.73 4.42
N LEU A 98 -14.27 10.00 3.99
CA LEU A 98 -15.11 11.03 4.59
C LEU A 98 -16.59 10.65 4.53
N ALA A 99 -17.05 10.15 3.38
CA ALA A 99 -18.42 9.66 3.20
C ALA A 99 -18.79 8.48 4.11
N ARG A 100 -17.81 7.87 4.78
CA ARG A 100 -17.96 6.75 5.72
C ARG A 100 -17.61 7.13 7.16
N GLY A 101 -17.58 8.42 7.46
CA GLY A 101 -17.44 8.94 8.83
C GLY A 101 -16.00 8.95 9.36
N VAL A 102 -14.99 8.74 8.52
CA VAL A 102 -13.61 8.98 8.93
C VAL A 102 -13.37 10.48 9.01
N ALA A 103 -12.95 10.97 10.17
CA ALA A 103 -12.70 12.40 10.38
C ALA A 103 -11.48 12.88 9.57
N GLU A 104 -11.57 14.10 9.02
CA GLU A 104 -10.59 14.60 8.05
C GLU A 104 -9.19 14.78 8.65
N GLU A 105 -9.11 15.22 9.90
CA GLU A 105 -7.88 15.39 10.67
C GLU A 105 -7.09 14.09 10.88
N ARG A 106 -7.72 12.94 10.62
CA ARG A 106 -7.09 11.62 10.64
C ARG A 106 -6.46 11.25 9.30
N LEU A 107 -6.65 12.06 8.26
CA LEU A 107 -6.19 11.81 6.90
C LEU A 107 -5.04 12.74 6.53
N VAL A 108 -3.97 12.16 5.98
CA VAL A 108 -2.84 12.88 5.37
C VAL A 108 -2.81 12.51 3.89
N LEU A 109 -2.71 13.50 3.01
CA LEU A 109 -2.78 13.30 1.56
C LEU A 109 -1.38 13.38 0.94
N ASP A 110 -1.02 12.39 0.13
CA ASP A 110 0.21 12.35 -0.66
C ASP A 110 -0.09 12.08 -2.14
N GLY A 111 -0.28 13.14 -2.91
CA GLY A 111 -0.74 13.10 -4.31
C GLY A 111 0.35 12.98 -5.38
N GLU A 112 1.61 12.80 -5.00
CA GLU A 112 2.75 12.85 -5.93
C GLU A 112 3.43 11.48 -6.09
N SER A 113 2.67 10.40 -5.90
CA SER A 113 3.19 9.04 -5.78
C SER A 113 2.65 8.10 -6.88
N PRO A 114 3.24 8.09 -8.09
CA PRO A 114 2.77 7.26 -9.21
C PRO A 114 3.04 5.76 -9.07
N ARG A 115 3.87 5.36 -8.11
CA ARG A 115 4.32 3.97 -7.95
C ARG A 115 4.66 3.68 -6.49
N THR A 116 4.50 2.42 -6.09
CA THR A 116 4.75 1.95 -4.71
C THR A 116 6.10 2.40 -4.14
N LEU A 117 7.17 2.38 -4.94
CA LEU A 117 8.49 2.81 -4.45
C LEU A 117 8.50 4.30 -4.09
N VAL A 118 7.86 5.17 -4.89
CA VAL A 118 7.78 6.61 -4.61
C VAL A 118 6.93 6.86 -3.35
N SER A 119 5.81 6.16 -3.19
CA SER A 119 5.02 6.21 -1.95
C SER A 119 5.85 5.92 -0.70
N LEU A 120 6.72 4.91 -0.77
CA LEU A 120 7.58 4.50 0.34
C LEU A 120 8.75 5.48 0.55
N GLU A 121 9.38 5.96 -0.52
CA GLU A 121 10.43 6.99 -0.46
C GLU A 121 9.88 8.25 0.20
N ARG A 122 8.73 8.75 -0.26
CA ARG A 122 8.08 9.96 0.27
C ARG A 122 7.56 9.79 1.69
N ALA A 123 7.02 8.62 2.03
CA ALA A 123 6.66 8.31 3.42
C ALA A 123 7.86 8.53 4.36
N ARG A 124 9.05 8.11 3.96
CA ARG A 124 10.27 8.33 4.75
C ARG A 124 10.78 9.77 4.66
N SER A 125 10.99 10.29 3.45
CA SER A 125 11.74 11.53 3.25
C SER A 125 10.89 12.79 3.37
N ALA A 126 9.68 12.79 2.78
CA ALA A 126 8.79 13.95 2.76
C ALA A 126 7.89 14.02 3.99
N LEU A 127 7.46 12.86 4.50
CA LEU A 127 6.55 12.77 5.66
C LEU A 127 7.27 12.41 6.97
N GLY A 128 8.58 12.14 6.93
CA GLY A 128 9.39 11.86 8.12
C GLY A 128 9.03 10.57 8.86
N LEU A 129 8.31 9.64 8.22
CA LEU A 129 7.87 8.41 8.86
C LEU A 129 9.05 7.43 8.99
N SER A 130 9.27 6.95 10.20
CA SER A 130 10.32 5.97 10.51
C SER A 130 9.80 4.53 10.54
N SER A 131 8.48 4.33 10.64
CA SER A 131 7.80 3.03 10.52
C SER A 131 6.32 3.24 10.18
N VAL A 132 5.71 2.31 9.44
CA VAL A 132 4.29 2.40 9.03
C VAL A 132 3.66 1.02 8.94
N ALA A 133 2.35 0.92 9.17
CA ALA A 133 1.58 -0.19 8.63
C ALA A 133 1.30 0.09 7.14
N VAL A 134 1.55 -0.85 6.23
CA VAL A 134 1.23 -0.64 4.80
C VAL A 134 -0.04 -1.39 4.44
N VAL A 135 -1.01 -0.69 3.86
CA VAL A 135 -2.29 -1.25 3.43
C VAL A 135 -2.30 -1.37 1.91
N THR A 136 -2.36 -2.62 1.42
CA THR A 136 -2.50 -2.96 -0.01
C THR A 136 -3.13 -4.35 -0.16
N ASN A 137 -3.34 -4.82 -1.39
CA ASN A 137 -3.92 -6.15 -1.63
C ASN A 137 -2.89 -7.27 -1.42
N PRO A 138 -3.31 -8.51 -1.07
CA PRO A 138 -2.39 -9.60 -0.69
C PRO A 138 -1.27 -9.89 -1.68
N PHE A 139 -1.56 -9.85 -2.99
CA PHE A 139 -0.58 -10.11 -4.04
C PHE A 139 0.47 -9.00 -4.21
N HIS A 140 0.25 -7.80 -3.65
CA HIS A 140 1.23 -6.72 -3.63
C HIS A 140 2.08 -6.68 -2.36
N LEU A 141 1.60 -7.26 -1.25
CA LEU A 141 2.26 -7.17 0.06
C LEU A 141 3.72 -7.64 0.03
N PRO A 142 4.10 -8.79 -0.56
CA PRO A 142 5.49 -9.24 -0.55
C PRO A 142 6.46 -8.26 -1.23
N ARG A 143 6.06 -7.74 -2.40
CA ARG A 143 6.85 -6.73 -3.14
C ARG A 143 6.95 -5.43 -2.35
N THR A 144 5.84 -4.99 -1.77
CA THR A 144 5.78 -3.75 -0.99
C THR A 144 6.68 -3.83 0.24
N LEU A 145 6.67 -4.95 0.98
CA LEU A 145 7.52 -5.16 2.16
C LEU A 145 9.02 -5.25 1.81
N PHE A 146 9.35 -5.74 0.63
CA PHE A 146 10.72 -5.70 0.13
C PHE A 146 11.18 -4.28 -0.19
N LEU A 147 10.35 -3.51 -0.91
CA LEU A 147 10.66 -2.12 -1.24
C LEU A 147 10.76 -1.25 0.03
N ALA A 148 9.86 -1.45 0.98
CA ALA A 148 9.85 -0.74 2.26
C ALA A 148 11.18 -0.92 2.98
N ARG A 149 11.67 -2.17 3.09
CA ARG A 149 12.99 -2.45 3.66
C ARG A 149 14.13 -1.80 2.90
N ARG A 150 14.10 -1.81 1.56
CA ARG A 150 15.16 -1.17 0.75
C ARG A 150 15.24 0.33 0.98
N VAL A 151 14.11 0.99 1.26
CA VAL A 151 14.09 2.42 1.58
C VAL A 151 14.24 2.70 3.08
N GLY A 152 14.44 1.69 3.92
CA GLY A 152 14.63 1.87 5.37
C GLY A 152 13.34 2.04 6.18
N LEU A 153 12.21 1.53 5.69
CA LEU A 153 10.92 1.49 6.41
C LEU A 153 10.64 0.05 6.93
N PRO A 154 10.64 -0.18 8.26
CA PRO A 154 10.44 -1.48 8.88
C PRO A 154 8.98 -1.88 9.18
#